data_AF-A0A0R0DIX3-F1
#
_entry.id   AF-A0A0R0DIX3-F1
#
_cell.length_a   1.000
_cell.length_b   1.000
_cell.length_c   1.000
_cell.angle_alpha   90.00
_cell.angle_beta   90.00
_cell.angle_gamma   90.00
#
_symmetry.space_group_name_H-M   'P 1'
#
loop_
_entity.id
_entity.type
_entity.pdbx_description
1 polymer ?
#
loop_
_entity_poly.entity_id
_entity_poly.type
_entity_poly.pdbx_seq_one_letter_code
_entity_poly.pdbx_strand_id
1 'polypeptide(L)' 'QSAGSADAWLYLESPEGQAPALPADWLLHREGGTREVRFALYRRATATL' A
#
# COMPACT_ATOMS: atom_id res chain seq x y z
N GLN A 1 15.46 -5.79 16.49
CA GLN A 1 15.54 -6.02 15.03
C GLN A 1 14.17 -6.53 14.57
N SER A 2 13.18 -5.66 14.38
CA SER A 2 11.86 -6.08 13.89
C SER A 2 11.99 -6.31 12.38
N ALA A 3 12.40 -7.52 11.99
CA ALA A 3 12.43 -7.92 10.58
C ALA A 3 10.98 -7.86 10.07
N GLY A 4 10.61 -6.76 9.42
CA GLY A 4 9.29 -6.59 8.82
C GLY A 4 9.08 -7.72 7.82
N SER A 5 8.06 -8.56 8.08
CA SER A 5 7.78 -9.78 7.34
C SER A 5 7.86 -9.53 5.83
N ALA A 6 8.55 -10.41 5.10
CA ALA A 6 8.61 -10.34 3.64
C ALA A 6 7.20 -10.42 3.00
N ASP A 7 6.20 -10.89 3.75
CA ASP A 7 4.78 -10.90 3.37
C ASP A 7 3.96 -9.81 4.09
N ALA A 8 4.49 -8.60 4.18
CA ALA A 8 3.77 -7.50 4.82
C ALA A 8 2.65 -6.94 3.92
N TRP A 9 1.50 -6.64 4.54
CA TRP A 9 0.36 -5.97 3.92
C TRP A 9 0.18 -4.59 4.54
N LEU A 10 -0.21 -3.62 3.72
CA LEU A 10 -0.46 -2.24 4.14
C LEU A 10 -1.79 -1.77 3.56
N TYR A 11 -2.75 -1.50 4.43
CA TYR A 11 -4.02 -0.85 4.07
C TYR A 11 -3.90 0.65 4.36
N LEU A 12 -4.26 1.48 3.38
CA LEU A 12 -4.22 2.93 3.50
C LEU A 12 -5.53 3.54 3.03
N GLU A 13 -5.97 4.54 3.78
CA GLU A 13 -7.11 5.39 3.45
C GLU A 13 -6.60 6.83 3.32
N SER A 14 -7.11 7.53 2.33
CA SER A 14 -6.74 8.92 2.05
C SER A 14 -7.92 9.63 1.39
N PRO A 15 -7.99 10.97 1.47
CA PRO A 15 -8.98 11.72 0.72
C PRO A 15 -8.94 11.34 -0.76
N GLU A 16 -10.09 11.38 -1.42
CA GLU A 16 -10.17 11.18 -2.86
C GLU A 16 -9.21 12.16 -3.58
N GLY A 17 -8.54 11.69 -4.63
CA GLY A 17 -7.53 12.50 -5.35
C GLY A 17 -6.18 12.65 -4.64
N GLN A 18 -6.02 12.23 -3.39
CA GLN A 18 -4.74 12.27 -2.69
C GLN A 18 -4.11 10.87 -2.61
N ALA A 19 -3.12 10.58 -3.45
CA ALA A 19 -2.33 9.36 -3.35
C ALA A 19 -1.17 9.51 -2.34
N PRO A 20 -1.09 8.68 -1.28
CA PRO A 20 0.11 8.61 -0.47
C PRO A 20 1.29 8.13 -1.33
N ALA A 21 2.43 8.83 -1.22
CA ALA A 21 3.66 8.36 -1.84
C ALA A 21 4.19 7.16 -1.06
N LEU A 22 4.29 6.00 -1.72
CA LEU A 22 4.84 4.78 -1.14
C LEU A 22 6.18 4.43 -1.78
N PRO A 23 7.10 3.78 -1.02
CA PRO A 23 8.29 3.17 -1.60
C PRO A 23 7.93 2.18 -2.72
N ALA A 24 8.83 2.04 -3.71
CA ALA A 24 8.61 1.19 -4.88
C ALA A 24 8.41 -0.30 -4.54
N ASP A 25 8.90 -0.75 -3.38
CA ASP A 25 8.71 -2.11 -2.87
C ASP A 25 7.26 -2.39 -2.42
N TRP A 26 6.35 -1.41 -2.48
CA TRP A 26 4.93 -1.60 -2.19
C TRP A 26 4.13 -1.67 -3.48
N LEU A 27 3.63 -2.85 -3.78
CA LEU A 27 2.82 -3.11 -4.96
C LEU A 27 1.35 -2.98 -4.61
N LEU A 28 0.61 -2.20 -5.42
CA LEU A 28 -0.84 -2.09 -5.26
C LEU A 28 -1.49 -3.43 -5.59
N HIS A 29 -2.22 -3.97 -4.63
CA HIS A 29 -2.96 -5.23 -4.80
C HIS A 29 -4.44 -4.98 -5.09
N ARG A 30 -5.04 -4.02 -4.39
CA ARG A 30 -6.44 -3.62 -4.58
C ARG A 30 -6.57 -2.14 -4.29
N GLU A 31 -7.32 -1.43 -5.10
CA GLU A 31 -7.81 -0.09 -4.78
C GLU A 31 -9.34 -0.03 -4.84
N GLY A 32 -9.90 0.95 -4.17
CA GLY A 32 -11.30 1.33 -4.26
C GLY A 32 -11.50 2.71 -3.66
N GLY A 33 -12.73 3.20 -3.71
CA GLY A 33 -13.04 4.48 -3.10
C GLY A 33 -14.53 4.78 -3.11
N THR A 34 -14.90 5.70 -2.24
CA THR A 34 -16.15 6.43 -2.27
C THR A 34 -15.89 7.84 -2.80
N ARG A 35 -16.91 8.69 -2.76
CA ARG A 35 -16.84 10.08 -3.25
C ARG A 35 -16.15 11.06 -2.30
N GLU A 36 -15.37 10.57 -1.36
CA GLU A 36 -14.68 11.36 -0.33
C GLU A 36 -13.35 10.71 0.04
N VAL A 37 -13.30 9.36 0.01
CA VAL A 37 -12.15 8.58 0.47
C VAL A 37 -11.76 7.56 -0.60
N ARG A 38 -10.47 7.48 -0.89
CA ARG A 38 -9.87 6.32 -1.55
C ARG A 38 -9.26 5.40 -0.50
N PHE A 39 -9.36 4.10 -0.74
CA PHE A 39 -8.65 3.09 0.03
C PHE A 39 -7.82 2.21 -0.90
N ALA A 40 -6.65 1.82 -0.43
CA ALA A 40 -5.73 0.99 -1.20
C ALA A 40 -5.04 -0.02 -0.29
N LEU A 41 -4.99 -1.27 -0.75
CA LEU A 41 -4.29 -2.37 -0.14
C LEU A 41 -3.04 -2.66 -0.95
N TYR A 42 -1.89 -2.58 -0.29
CA TYR A 42 -0.58 -2.84 -0.85
C TYR A 42 0.03 -4.09 -0.24
N ARG A 43 0.84 -4.80 -1.03
CA ARG A 43 1.66 -5.91 -0.58
C ARG A 43 3.12 -5.56 -0.79
N ARG A 44 3.96 -5.88 0.20
CA ARG A 44 5.40 -5.71 0.08
C ARG A 44 5.95 -6.71 -0.94
N ALA A 45 6.65 -6.22 -1.95
CA ALA A 45 7.47 -7.04 -2.81
C ALA A 45 8.71 -7.48 -2.03
N THR A 46 8.98 -8.78 -2.03
CA THR A 46 10.30 -9.27 -1.68
C THR A 46 11.21 -8.90 -2.84
N ALA A 47 12.10 -7.93 -2.64
CA ALA A 47 13.14 -7.65 -3.62
C ALA A 47 14.00 -8.91 -3.79
N THR A 48 13.86 -9.59 -4.92
CA THR A 48 14.78 -10.65 -5.33
C THR A 48 16.05 -9.93 -5.83
N LEU A 49 17.08 -9.92 -4.99
CA LEU A 49 18.44 -9.53 -5.36
C LEU A 49 19.05 -10.51 -6.36
#